data_AF-A0A959W534-F1
#
_entry.id   AF-A0A959W534-F1
#
_cell.length_a   1.000
_cell.length_b   1.000
_cell.length_c   1.000
_cell.angle_alpha   90.00
_cell.angle_beta   90.00
_cell.angle_gamma   90.00
#
_symmetry.space_group_name_H-M   'P 1'
#
loop_
_entity.id
_entity.type
_entity.pdbx_description
1 polymer ?
#
loop_
_entity_poly.entity_id
_entity_poly.type
_entity_poly.pdbx_seq_one_letter_code
_entity_poly.pdbx_strand_id
1 'polypeptide(L)'
;MARRRKPKRREREKVSTTSYADAEGNVLVLRDALSPGSIAKVGEQIENQAYSVDDVWQRRTELIFERLAVSWKIAGLPLDDQKMLLGRYRMADPETRRWVRETIDEHIRRNIPELA
;
A
#
# COMPACT_ATOMS: atom_id res chain seq x y z
N MET A 1 -14.63 28.17 -34.59
CA MET A 1 -14.62 27.89 -33.13
C MET A 1 -13.37 27.09 -32.80
N ALA A 2 -12.40 27.69 -32.11
CA ALA A 2 -11.13 27.03 -31.79
C ALA A 2 -11.31 26.06 -30.61
N ARG A 3 -11.06 24.76 -30.82
CA ARG A 3 -11.04 23.74 -29.77
C ARG A 3 -9.90 24.05 -28.79
N ARG A 4 -10.23 24.48 -27.56
CA ARG A 4 -9.29 24.57 -26.44
C ARG A 4 -8.60 23.22 -26.26
N ARG A 5 -7.30 23.16 -26.55
CA ARG A 5 -6.45 22.00 -26.25
C ARG A 5 -6.40 21.84 -24.73
N LYS A 6 -6.89 20.69 -24.24
CA LYS A 6 -6.76 20.31 -22.82
C LYS A 6 -5.27 20.33 -22.42
N PRO A 7 -4.89 20.97 -21.31
CA PRO A 7 -3.50 20.98 -20.87
C PRO A 7 -3.03 19.55 -20.61
N LYS A 8 -1.87 19.19 -21.18
CA LYS A 8 -1.20 17.90 -21.02
C LYS A 8 -0.90 17.73 -19.52
N ARG A 9 -1.58 16.77 -18.89
CA ARG A 9 -1.37 16.38 -17.48
C ARG A 9 0.13 16.17 -17.28
N ARG A 10 0.78 17.00 -16.44
CA ARG A 10 2.20 16.81 -16.06
C ARG A 10 2.40 15.34 -15.74
N GLU A 11 3.34 14.71 -16.42
CA GLU A 11 3.80 13.37 -16.11
C GLU A 11 4.21 13.38 -14.64
N ARG A 12 3.40 12.76 -13.77
CA ARG A 12 3.69 12.67 -12.34
C ARG A 12 5.03 11.95 -12.25
N GLU A 13 6.02 12.59 -11.63
CA GLU A 13 7.27 11.92 -11.24
C GLU A 13 6.93 10.54 -10.68
N LYS A 14 7.46 9.50 -11.31
CA LYS A 14 7.20 8.12 -10.91
C LYS A 14 7.78 7.97 -9.52
N VAL A 15 6.92 7.86 -8.52
CA VAL A 15 7.31 7.53 -7.14
C VAL A 15 8.11 6.23 -7.21
N SER A 16 9.30 6.24 -6.63
CA SER A 16 10.15 5.04 -6.54
C SER A 16 9.40 3.92 -5.83
N THR A 17 9.68 2.68 -6.25
CA THR A 17 9.05 1.51 -5.66
C THR A 17 10.07 0.43 -5.35
N THR A 18 9.89 -0.23 -4.22
CA THR A 18 10.68 -1.39 -3.80
C THR A 18 9.87 -2.68 -3.96
N SER A 19 10.54 -3.75 -4.40
CA SER A 19 9.94 -5.08 -4.56
C SER A 19 10.43 -6.02 -3.46
N TYR A 20 9.52 -6.78 -2.88
CA TYR A 20 9.77 -7.75 -1.81
C TYR A 20 9.28 -9.12 -2.26
N ALA A 21 10.14 -10.14 -2.17
CA ALA A 21 9.81 -11.51 -2.51
C ALA A 21 9.69 -12.38 -1.25
N ASP A 22 8.71 -13.28 -1.23
CA ASP A 22 8.62 -14.34 -0.21
C ASP A 22 9.25 -15.66 -0.68
N ALA A 23 9.26 -16.66 0.19
CA ALA A 23 9.80 -17.99 -0.09
C ALA A 23 9.01 -18.75 -1.17
N GLU A 24 7.74 -18.39 -1.39
CA GLU A 24 6.86 -19.00 -2.41
C GLU A 24 7.01 -18.33 -3.79
N GLY A 25 7.81 -17.27 -3.89
CA GLY A 25 8.02 -16.52 -5.12
C GLY A 25 6.92 -15.50 -5.43
N ASN A 26 6.07 -15.16 -4.44
CA ASN A 26 5.19 -14.02 -4.54
C ASN A 26 6.02 -12.74 -4.44
N VAL A 27 5.58 -11.67 -5.11
CA VAL A 27 6.31 -10.40 -5.16
C VAL A 27 5.37 -9.24 -4.87
N LEU A 28 5.55 -8.58 -3.73
CA LEU A 28 4.83 -7.37 -3.34
C LEU A 28 5.65 -6.14 -3.69
N VAL A 29 5.05 -5.19 -4.40
CA VAL A 29 5.69 -3.94 -4.81
C VAL A 29 5.04 -2.77 -4.07
N LEU A 30 5.85 -2.01 -3.33
CA LEU A 30 5.42 -0.89 -2.49
C LEU A 30 6.00 0.44 -2.99
N ARG A 31 5.23 1.52 -2.83
CA ARG A 31 5.72 2.90 -3.04
C ARG A 31 6.66 3.29 -1.90
N ASP A 32 7.83 3.81 -2.24
CA ASP A 32 8.83 4.24 -1.25
C ASP A 32 8.43 5.55 -0.56
N ALA A 33 7.49 6.32 -1.12
CA ALA A 33 7.08 7.59 -0.56
C ALA A 33 5.58 7.85 -0.72
N LEU A 34 5.03 8.56 0.26
CA LEU A 34 3.71 9.17 0.20
C LEU A 34 3.85 10.68 0.30
N SER A 35 2.89 11.42 -0.26
CA SER A 35 2.88 12.87 -0.07
C SER A 35 2.60 13.23 1.39
N PRO A 36 3.07 14.38 1.91
CA PRO A 36 2.79 14.79 3.29
C PRO A 36 1.29 14.81 3.63
N GLY A 37 0.45 15.26 2.69
CA GLY A 37 -1.00 15.23 2.86
C GLY A 37 -1.61 13.83 2.86
N SER A 38 -0.96 12.85 2.22
CA SER A 38 -1.36 11.43 2.31
C SER A 38 -0.98 10.84 3.66
N ILE A 39 0.23 11.14 4.15
CA ILE A 39 0.71 10.71 5.48
C ILE A 39 -0.24 11.23 6.57
N ALA A 40 -0.53 12.54 6.56
CA ALA A 40 -1.42 13.16 7.54
C ALA A 40 -2.82 12.52 7.55
N LYS A 41 -3.40 12.27 6.36
CA LYS A 41 -4.71 11.60 6.25
C LYS A 41 -4.69 10.18 6.78
N VAL A 42 -3.62 9.42 6.52
CA VAL A 42 -3.47 8.07 7.05
C VAL A 42 -3.41 8.10 8.58
N GLY A 43 -2.62 9.02 9.16
CA GLY A 43 -2.55 9.23 10.61
C GLY A 43 -3.91 9.54 11.23
N GLU A 44 -4.61 10.56 10.71
CA GLU A 44 -5.96 10.94 11.18
C GLU A 44 -6.95 9.77 11.11
N GLN A 45 -6.93 8.99 10.03
CA GLN A 45 -7.80 7.82 9.87
C GLN A 45 -7.44 6.66 10.81
N ILE A 46 -6.20 6.58 11.30
CA ILE A 46 -5.79 5.60 12.32
C ILE A 46 -6.28 6.07 13.70
N GLU A 47 -6.07 7.35 14.03
CA GLU A 47 -6.45 7.93 15.33
C GLU A 47 -7.97 7.92 15.58
N ASN A 48 -8.77 8.11 14.52
CA ASN A 48 -10.23 8.15 14.63
C ASN A 48 -10.92 6.77 14.77
N GLN A 49 -10.18 5.67 14.91
CA GLN A 49 -10.77 4.33 15.03
C GLN A 49 -11.13 3.99 16.49
N ALA A 50 -12.42 4.11 16.83
CA ALA A 50 -12.97 3.86 18.16
C ALA A 50 -13.24 2.38 18.50
N TYR A 51 -12.29 1.47 18.22
CA TYR A 51 -12.50 0.01 18.34
C TYR A 51 -11.43 -0.70 19.21
N SER A 52 -11.67 -1.97 19.55
CA SER A 52 -10.72 -2.84 20.26
C SER A 52 -9.35 -2.89 19.59
N VAL A 53 -8.28 -3.00 20.39
CA VAL A 53 -6.86 -2.91 19.97
C VAL A 53 -6.50 -3.81 18.76
N ASP A 54 -7.03 -5.03 18.72
CA ASP A 54 -6.76 -5.98 17.60
C ASP A 54 -7.40 -5.54 16.28
N ASP A 55 -8.62 -4.96 16.33
CA ASP A 55 -9.34 -4.48 15.14
C ASP A 55 -8.64 -3.26 14.53
N VAL A 56 -8.07 -2.41 15.40
CA VAL A 56 -7.29 -1.22 15.02
C VAL A 56 -6.04 -1.62 14.23
N TRP A 57 -5.32 -2.66 14.67
CA TRP A 57 -4.07 -3.06 14.00
C TRP A 57 -4.33 -3.68 12.61
N GLN A 58 -5.40 -4.47 12.47
CA GLN A 58 -5.85 -4.98 11.16
C GLN A 58 -6.20 -3.84 10.20
N ARG A 59 -7.07 -2.93 10.64
CA ARG A 59 -7.54 -1.80 9.85
C ARG A 59 -6.42 -0.84 9.48
N ARG A 60 -5.49 -0.56 10.40
CA ARG A 60 -4.27 0.22 10.13
C ARG A 60 -3.45 -0.43 9.03
N THR A 61 -3.21 -1.74 9.12
CA THR A 61 -2.42 -2.45 8.11
C THR A 61 -3.11 -2.41 6.75
N GLU A 62 -4.42 -2.65 6.68
CA GLU A 62 -5.18 -2.55 5.43
C GLU A 62 -5.12 -1.15 4.82
N LEU A 63 -5.24 -0.11 5.64
CA LEU A 63 -5.17 1.28 5.20
C LEU A 63 -3.78 1.60 4.62
N ILE A 64 -2.71 1.20 5.30
CA ILE A 64 -1.34 1.41 4.83
C ILE A 64 -1.09 0.60 3.56
N PHE A 65 -1.51 -0.67 3.52
CA PHE A 65 -1.43 -1.53 2.35
C PHE A 65 -2.13 -0.87 1.15
N GLU A 66 -3.32 -0.32 1.33
CA GLU A 66 -4.07 0.36 0.26
C GLU A 66 -3.32 1.58 -0.31
N ARG A 67 -2.52 2.27 0.51
CA ARG A 67 -1.74 3.44 0.07
C ARG A 67 -0.42 3.07 -0.59
N LEU A 68 0.25 2.03 -0.09
CA LEU A 68 1.60 1.67 -0.51
C LEU A 68 1.63 0.64 -1.63
N ALA A 69 0.76 -0.37 -1.61
CA ALA A 69 0.80 -1.45 -2.60
C ALA A 69 0.52 -0.92 -4.01
N VAL A 70 1.40 -1.26 -4.94
CA VAL A 70 1.29 -0.91 -6.37
C VAL A 70 0.98 -2.15 -7.19
N SER A 71 1.62 -3.27 -6.86
CA SER A 71 1.30 -4.55 -7.46
C SER A 71 1.67 -5.69 -6.51
N TRP A 72 1.04 -6.84 -6.75
CA TRP A 72 1.35 -8.07 -6.06
C TRP A 72 1.25 -9.23 -7.03
N LYS A 73 2.38 -9.87 -7.32
CA LYS A 73 2.42 -11.13 -8.05
C LYS A 73 2.21 -12.25 -7.06
N ILE A 74 1.21 -13.09 -7.28
CA ILE A 74 0.91 -14.23 -6.41
C ILE A 74 0.61 -15.47 -7.25
N ALA A 75 1.25 -16.59 -6.94
CA ALA A 75 1.15 -17.82 -7.73
C ALA A 75 1.34 -17.57 -9.25
N GLY A 76 2.29 -16.71 -9.61
CA GLY A 76 2.56 -16.35 -11.00
C GLY A 76 1.68 -15.26 -11.62
N LEU A 77 0.58 -14.87 -10.97
CA LEU A 77 -0.40 -13.92 -11.50
C LEU A 77 -0.17 -12.51 -10.94
N PRO A 78 0.11 -11.50 -11.80
CA PRO A 78 0.23 -10.12 -11.36
C PRO A 78 -1.15 -9.51 -11.08
N LEU A 79 -1.27 -8.82 -9.94
CA LEU A 79 -2.40 -7.97 -9.58
C LEU A 79 -1.91 -6.54 -9.41
N ASP A 80 -2.58 -5.57 -10.03
CA ASP A 80 -2.27 -4.14 -9.92
C ASP A 80 -3.52 -3.27 -9.65
N ASP A 81 -4.73 -3.84 -9.73
CA ASP A 81 -5.95 -3.15 -9.31
C ASP A 81 -6.03 -3.09 -7.77
N GLN A 82 -6.27 -1.90 -7.23
CA GLN A 82 -6.25 -1.65 -5.79
C GLN A 82 -7.30 -2.47 -5.02
N LYS A 83 -8.51 -2.64 -5.57
CA LYS A 83 -9.57 -3.42 -4.92
C LYS A 83 -9.22 -4.90 -4.94
N MET A 84 -8.65 -5.38 -6.04
CA MET A 84 -8.16 -6.75 -6.14
C MET A 84 -6.98 -7.01 -5.19
N LEU A 85 -6.05 -6.06 -5.05
CA LEU A 85 -4.94 -6.14 -4.10
C LEU A 85 -5.46 -6.27 -2.66
N LEU A 86 -6.38 -5.40 -2.24
CA LEU A 86 -6.97 -5.46 -0.90
C LEU A 86 -7.78 -6.74 -0.69
N GLY A 87 -8.57 -7.15 -1.69
CA GLY A 87 -9.31 -8.41 -1.66
C GLY A 87 -8.38 -9.61 -1.52
N ARG A 88 -7.25 -9.63 -2.23
CA ARG A 88 -6.25 -10.69 -2.16
C ARG A 88 -5.56 -10.74 -0.80
N TYR A 89 -5.26 -9.59 -0.20
CA TYR A 89 -4.69 -9.51 1.16
C TYR A 89 -5.68 -10.07 2.19
N ARG A 90 -6.95 -9.69 2.11
CA ARG A 90 -8.02 -10.20 2.99
C ARG A 90 -8.30 -11.68 2.84
N MET A 91 -8.00 -12.27 1.68
CA MET A 91 -8.17 -13.70 1.40
C MET A 91 -6.89 -14.52 1.60
N ALA A 92 -5.74 -13.88 1.81
CA ALA A 92 -4.48 -14.60 2.01
C ALA A 92 -4.55 -15.50 3.24
N ASP A 93 -3.81 -16.59 3.22
CA ASP A 93 -3.60 -17.45 4.38
C ASP A 93 -2.81 -16.70 5.48
N PRO A 94 -2.77 -17.23 6.72
CA PRO A 94 -2.12 -16.56 7.84
C PRO A 94 -0.62 -16.28 7.64
N GLU A 95 0.09 -17.16 6.95
CA GLU A 95 1.54 -17.03 6.71
C GLU A 95 1.80 -15.89 5.73
N THR A 96 1.10 -15.89 4.60
CA THR A 96 1.15 -14.79 3.63
C THR A 96 0.78 -13.45 4.27
N ARG A 97 -0.29 -13.40 5.08
CA ARG A 97 -0.67 -12.15 5.77
C ARG A 97 0.42 -11.67 6.71
N ARG A 98 1.04 -12.59 7.47
CA ARG A 98 2.14 -12.27 8.38
C ARG A 98 3.32 -11.68 7.61
N TRP A 99 3.72 -12.32 6.52
CA TRP A 99 4.78 -11.82 5.65
C TRP A 99 4.48 -10.42 5.11
N VAL A 100 3.25 -10.15 4.63
CA VAL A 100 2.85 -8.82 4.16
C VAL A 100 2.94 -7.78 5.28
N ARG A 101 2.48 -8.11 6.50
CA ARG A 101 2.53 -7.21 7.66
C ARG A 101 3.97 -6.87 8.04
N GLU A 102 4.83 -7.87 8.17
CA GLU A 102 6.25 -7.70 8.49
C GLU A 102 6.96 -6.87 7.40
N THR A 103 6.65 -7.13 6.12
CA THR A 103 7.17 -6.38 4.98
C THR A 103 6.75 -4.91 5.02
N ILE A 104 5.47 -4.62 5.27
CA ILE A 104 4.97 -3.24 5.39
C ILE A 104 5.65 -2.52 6.55
N ASP A 105 5.73 -3.17 7.70
CA ASP A 105 6.31 -2.62 8.92
C ASP A 105 7.80 -2.29 8.76
N GLU A 106 8.59 -3.17 8.11
CA GLU A 106 9.97 -2.87 7.74
C GLU A 106 10.05 -1.70 6.74
N HIS A 107 9.19 -1.73 5.71
CA HIS A 107 9.20 -0.73 4.65
C HIS A 107 8.88 0.67 5.15
N ILE A 108 7.88 0.82 6.03
CA ILE A 108 7.53 2.13 6.61
C ILE A 108 8.63 2.64 7.53
N ARG A 109 9.24 1.80 8.39
CA ARG A 109 10.35 2.24 9.24
C ARG A 109 11.53 2.76 8.44
N ARG A 110 11.80 2.15 7.27
CA ARG A 110 12.91 2.54 6.40
C ARG A 110 12.62 3.78 5.56
N ASN A 111 11.41 3.89 5.01
CA ASN A 111 11.12 4.87 3.96
C ASN A 111 10.12 5.96 4.36
N ILE A 112 9.22 5.70 5.32
CA ILE A 112 8.15 6.60 5.75
C ILE A 112 8.01 6.53 7.29
N PRO A 113 9.04 6.96 8.05
CA PRO A 113 9.07 6.80 9.51
C PRO A 113 7.93 7.53 10.23
N GLU A 114 7.29 8.50 9.60
CA GLU A 114 6.11 9.20 10.13
C GLU A 114 4.87 8.31 10.26
N LEU A 115 4.87 7.14 9.62
CA LEU A 115 3.79 6.14 9.70
C LEU A 115 4.15 4.89 10.51
N ALA A 116 5.39 4.80 11.02
CA ALA A 116 5.87 3.66 11.81
C ALA A 116 5.18 3.56 13.18
#